data_AF-A0A353LVT2-F1
#
_entry.id   AF-A0A353LVT2-F1
#
_cell.length_a   1.000
_cell.length_b   1.000
_cell.length_c   1.000
_cell.angle_alpha   90.00
_cell.angle_beta   90.00
_cell.angle_gamma   90.00
#
_symmetry.space_group_name_H-M   'P 1'
#
loop_
_entity.id
_entity.type
_entity.pdbx_description
1 polymer ?
#
loop_
_entity_poly.entity_id
_entity_poly.type
_entity_poly.pdbx_seq_one_letter_code
_entity_poly.pdbx_strand_id
1 'polypeptide(L)' 'MRRRFYSVLLNLGIIIGCLITAIPFIWMLSSSFKTNAEIHAVSQSFFPTAFSLTNYQDV' A
#
# COMPACT_ATOMS: atom_id res chain seq x y z
N MET A 1 25.51 24.58 11.02
CA MET A 1 24.85 24.06 9.78
C MET A 1 24.87 22.54 9.67
N ARG A 2 26.00 21.83 9.89
CA ARG A 2 26.10 20.36 9.79
C ARG A 2 25.00 19.58 10.54
N ARG A 3 24.68 19.93 11.80
CA ARG A 3 23.62 19.26 12.58
C ARG A 3 22.23 19.34 11.93
N ARG A 4 21.84 20.50 11.37
CA ARG A 4 20.55 20.67 10.69
C ARG A 4 20.45 19.81 9.43
N PHE A 5 21.54 19.68 8.67
CA PHE A 5 21.58 18.84 7.48
C PHE A 5 21.37 17.36 7.81
N TYR A 6 22.05 16.83 8.82
CA TYR A 6 21.85 15.45 9.26
C TYR A 6 20.44 15.19 9.79
N SER A 7 19.83 16.14 10.51
CA SER A 7 18.44 16.02 10.95
C SER A 7 17.46 15.94 9.77
N VAL A 8 17.67 16.76 8.73
CA VAL A 8 16.83 16.70 7.51
C VAL A 8 17.01 15.37 6.80
N LEU A 9 18.25 14.91 6.62
CA LEU A 9 18.54 13.63 5.98
C LEU A 9 17.92 12.45 6.75
N LEU A 10 18.01 12.47 8.07
CA LEU A 10 17.41 11.45 8.94
C LEU A 10 15.89 11.45 8.82
N ASN A 11 15.25 12.62 8.88
CA ASN A 11 13.80 12.73 8.72
C ASN A 11 13.33 12.24 7.35
N LEU A 12 14.06 12.54 6.27
CA LEU A 12 13.76 12.00 4.94
C LEU A 12 13.87 10.48 4.91
N GLY A 13 14.90 9.92 5.53
CA GLY A 13 15.05 8.47 5.68
C GLY A 13 13.89 7.83 6.44
N ILE A 14 13.45 8.46 7.54
CA ILE A 14 12.27 8.00 8.30
C ILE A 14 11.01 8.05 7.43
N ILE A 15 10.75 9.15 6.72
CA ILE A 15 9.58 9.29 5.84
C ILE A 15 9.57 8.19 4.78
N ILE A 16 10.70 7.92 4.14
CA ILE A 16 10.83 6.84 3.16
C ILE A 16 10.56 5.48 3.82
N GLY A 17 11.10 5.23 5.00
CA GLY A 17 10.83 4.02 5.78
C GLY A 17 9.33 3.86 6.10
N CYS A 18 8.67 4.93 6.52
CA CYS A 18 7.23 4.96 6.76
C CYS A 18 6.42 4.66 5.48
N LEU A 19 6.81 5.23 4.34
CA LEU A 19 6.13 4.96 3.08
C LEU A 19 6.30 3.49 2.66
N ILE A 20 7.51 2.95 2.74
CA ILE A 20 7.79 1.54 2.41
C ILE A 20 6.99 0.59 3.31
N THR A 21 6.96 0.88 4.61
CA THR A 21 6.21 0.05 5.58
C THR A 21 4.70 0.17 5.42
N ALA A 22 4.18 1.29 4.89
CA ALA A 22 2.76 1.46 4.60
C ALA A 22 2.31 0.73 3.32
N ILE A 23 3.18 0.53 2.33
CA ILE A 23 2.85 -0.15 1.06
C ILE A 23 2.09 -1.48 1.24
N PRO A 24 2.55 -2.45 2.07
CA PRO A 24 1.81 -3.71 2.22
C PRO A 24 0.41 -3.53 2.79
N PHE A 25 0.20 -2.56 3.68
CA PHE A 25 -1.13 -2.26 4.23
C PHE A 25 -2.04 -1.59 3.20
N ILE A 26 -1.50 -0.68 2.40
CA ILE A 26 -2.24 -0.05 1.29
C ILE A 26 -2.62 -1.12 0.27
N TRP A 27 -1.70 -2.03 -0.06
CA TRP A 27 -1.99 -3.14 -0.98
C TRP A 27 -3.02 -4.11 -0.40
N MET A 28 -2.96 -4.42 0.89
CA MET A 28 -3.95 -5.25 1.58
C MET A 28 -5.34 -4.62 1.53
N LEU A 29 -5.45 -3.34 1.87
CA LEU A 29 -6.72 -2.60 1.83
C LEU A 29 -7.23 -2.46 0.40
N SER A 30 -6.35 -2.24 -0.57
CA SER A 30 -6.73 -2.20 -1.98
C SER A 30 -7.24 -3.57 -2.47
N SER A 31 -6.58 -4.66 -2.05
CA SER A 31 -6.91 -6.03 -2.45
C SER A 31 -8.23 -6.52 -1.84
N SER A 32 -8.67 -5.99 -0.70
CA SER A 32 -9.98 -6.34 -0.13
C SER A 32 -11.14 -5.91 -1.02
N PHE A 33 -10.94 -4.93 -1.90
CA PHE A 33 -11.93 -4.49 -2.90
C PHE A 33 -11.84 -5.23 -4.23
N LYS A 34 -10.89 -6.16 -4.40
CA LYS A 34 -10.76 -6.93 -5.64
C LYS A 34 -11.70 -8.13 -5.65
N THR A 35 -12.13 -8.54 -6.85
CA THR A 35 -12.85 -9.81 -7.02
C THR A 35 -11.90 -11.01 -6.84
N ASN A 36 -12.45 -12.18 -6.51
CA ASN A 36 -11.66 -13.42 -6.43
C ASN A 36 -10.94 -13.72 -7.76
N ALA A 37 -11.60 -13.49 -8.90
CA ALA A 37 -10.98 -13.68 -10.22
C ALA A 37 -9.76 -12.76 -10.43
N GLU A 38 -9.83 -11.52 -9.97
CA GLU A 38 -8.71 -10.57 -10.05
C GLU A 38 -7.55 -10.94 -9.11
N ILE A 39 -7.85 -11.38 -7.89
CA ILE A 39 -6.83 -11.83 -6.93
C ILE A 39 -6.08 -13.08 -7.43
N HIS A 40 -6.75 -13.96 -8.17
CA HIS A 40 -6.13 -15.16 -8.76
C HIS A 40 -5.55 -14.95 -10.15
N ALA A 41 -5.62 -13.73 -10.70
CA ALA A 41 -5.06 -13.44 -12.02
C ALA A 41 -3.52 -13.50 -12.02
N VAL A 42 -2.94 -13.95 -13.15
CA VAL A 42 -1.48 -13.98 -13.34
C VAL A 42 -0.88 -12.57 -13.30
N SER A 43 -1.60 -11.59 -13.86
CA SER A 43 -1.23 -10.19 -13.77
C SER A 43 -1.91 -9.54 -12.57
N GLN A 44 -1.10 -9.03 -11.64
CA GLN A 44 -1.58 -8.35 -10.44
C GLN A 44 -1.46 -6.84 -10.60
N SER A 45 -2.54 -6.13 -10.31
CA SER A 45 -2.61 -4.67 -10.19
C SER A 45 -2.36 -4.23 -8.74
N PHE A 46 -1.88 -3.00 -8.52
CA PHE A 46 -1.81 -2.46 -7.15
C PHE A 46 -3.18 -1.98 -6.64
N PHE A 47 -3.96 -1.37 -7.53
CA PHE A 47 -5.33 -0.91 -7.29
C PHE A 47 -6.35 -1.86 -7.95
N PRO A 48 -7.56 -2.02 -7.40
CA PRO A 48 -8.59 -2.85 -8.02
C PRO A 48 -8.91 -2.32 -9.43
N THR A 49 -8.88 -3.22 -10.41
CA THR A 49 -9.32 -2.92 -11.77
C THR A 49 -10.84 -2.94 -11.89
N ALA A 50 -11.49 -3.80 -11.09
CA ALA A 50 -12.93 -3.81 -10.89
C ALA A 50 -13.23 -3.70 -9.39
N PHE A 51 -13.66 -2.51 -8.95
CA PHE A 51 -14.03 -2.28 -7.56
C PHE A 51 -15.23 -3.15 -7.16
N SER A 52 -15.08 -3.94 -6.09
CA SER A 52 -16.09 -4.85 -5.58
C SER A 52 -16.20 -4.75 -4.06
N LEU A 53 -17.44 -4.87 -3.56
CA LEU A 53 -17.73 -5.02 -2.12
C LEU A 53 -18.13 -6.46 -1.76
N THR A 54 -18.03 -7.41 -2.69
CA THR A 54 -18.44 -8.81 -2.46
C THR A 54 -17.77 -9.44 -1.25
N ASN A 55 -16.51 -9.11 -0.97
CA ASN A 55 -15.76 -9.63 0.18
C ASN A 55 -16.27 -9.08 1.54
N TYR A 56 -17.19 -8.12 1.52
CA TYR A 56 -17.80 -7.51 2.71
C TYR A 56 -19.29 -7.89 2.89
N GLN A 57 -19.87 -8.63 1.94
CA GLN A 57 -21.31 -8.97 1.98
C GLN A 57 -21.65 -10.09 2.97
N ASP A 58 -20.70 -11.00 3.21
CA ASP A 58 -20.86 -12.15 4.10
C ASP A 58 -20.19 -11.97 5.47
N VAL A 59 -19.84 -10.72 5.83
CA VAL A 59 -19.22 -10.34 7.11
C VAL A 59 -20.27 -10.06 8.17
#